data_AF-A0AAF0KZV1-F1
#
_entry.id   AF-A0AAF0KZV1-F1
#
_cell.length_a   1.000
_cell.length_b   1.000
_cell.length_c   1.000
_cell.angle_alpha   90.00
_cell.angle_beta   90.00
_cell.angle_gamma   90.00
#
_symmetry.space_group_name_H-M   'P 1'
#
loop_
_entity.id
_entity.type
_entity.pdbx_description
1 polymer ?
#
loop_
_entity_poly.entity_id
_entity_poly.type
_entity_poly.pdbx_seq_one_letter_code
_entity_poly.pdbx_strand_id
1 'polypeptide(L)'
;MTIEDDTTPDKVFARQFRAERERTGMTQDEVAREMVRRGHDFHQQTVWKLENSRRKVSIGEAVDLADTLGVPVDALAISSAPPSPGALVRRAGADFVEQLAIVEGQVVKAFRAQETFTTALREYLPETPDYAFDAGGLSPDEKPIINAFMQFARFEALPEYLRAWRHLMADPDTHRALQAFGFERTNEAPSSTSPSTEK
;
A
#
# COMPACT_ATOMS: atom_id res chain seq x y z
N MET A 1 11.98 2.34 -31.43
CA MET A 1 13.26 2.48 -30.70
C MET A 1 13.08 1.75 -29.38
N THR A 2 13.43 0.47 -29.37
CA THR A 2 13.30 -0.39 -28.20
C THR A 2 14.36 0.07 -27.21
N ILE A 3 13.96 0.68 -26.10
CA ILE A 3 14.85 0.86 -24.96
C ILE A 3 15.10 -0.57 -24.47
N GLU A 4 16.20 -1.19 -24.92
CA GLU A 4 16.70 -2.40 -24.28
C GLU A 4 17.03 -2.01 -22.84
N ASP A 5 16.14 -2.43 -21.95
CA ASP A 5 16.21 -2.09 -20.54
C ASP A 5 17.47 -2.74 -19.94
N ASP A 6 18.53 -1.95 -19.77
CA ASP A 6 19.79 -2.38 -19.15
C ASP A 6 19.67 -2.52 -17.61
N THR A 7 18.42 -2.53 -17.11
CA THR A 7 18.07 -2.63 -15.69
C THR A 7 17.37 -3.95 -15.31
N THR A 8 17.33 -4.96 -16.19
CA THR A 8 16.75 -6.25 -15.80
C THR A 8 17.47 -6.84 -14.58
N PRO A 9 16.75 -7.50 -13.65
CA PRO A 9 17.36 -8.09 -12.45
C PRO A 9 18.55 -9.01 -12.76
N ASP A 10 18.46 -9.79 -13.84
CA ASP A 10 19.54 -10.69 -14.29
C ASP A 10 20.82 -9.91 -14.66
N LYS A 11 20.68 -8.78 -15.36
CA LYS A 11 21.81 -7.92 -15.75
C LYS A 11 22.41 -7.18 -14.56
N VAL A 12 21.56 -6.69 -13.65
CA VAL A 12 22.00 -6.06 -12.39
C VAL A 12 22.80 -7.07 -11.59
N PHE A 13 22.26 -8.28 -11.40
CA PHE A 13 22.93 -9.36 -10.69
C PHE A 13 24.29 -9.69 -11.31
N ALA A 14 24.34 -9.94 -12.61
CA ALA A 14 25.59 -10.25 -13.31
C ALA A 14 26.66 -9.16 -13.13
N ARG A 15 26.26 -7.89 -13.24
CA ARG A 15 27.16 -6.73 -13.08
C ARG A 15 27.68 -6.61 -11.65
N GLN A 16 26.80 -6.67 -10.66
CA GLN A 16 27.18 -6.57 -9.25
C GLN A 16 28.03 -7.76 -8.82
N PHE A 17 27.65 -8.97 -9.22
CA PHE A 17 28.42 -10.18 -8.95
C PHE A 17 29.85 -10.08 -9.49
N ARG A 18 30.01 -9.62 -10.74
CA ARG A 18 31.34 -9.43 -11.32
C ARG A 18 32.16 -8.41 -10.53
N ALA A 19 31.56 -7.26 -10.18
CA ALA A 19 32.23 -6.22 -9.42
C ALA A 19 32.68 -6.71 -8.05
N GLU A 20 31.83 -7.44 -7.33
CA GLU A 20 32.15 -8.00 -6.01
C GLU A 20 33.18 -9.14 -6.09
N ARG A 21 33.13 -9.98 -7.12
CA ARG A 21 34.17 -10.99 -7.37
C ARG A 21 35.53 -10.33 -7.61
N GLU A 22 35.58 -9.30 -8.46
CA GLU A 22 36.81 -8.56 -8.71
C GLU A 22 37.33 -7.85 -7.44
N ARG A 23 36.43 -7.31 -6.60
CA ARG A 23 36.78 -6.68 -5.31
C ARG A 23 37.36 -7.66 -4.29
N THR A 24 36.84 -8.88 -4.24
CA THR A 24 37.33 -9.95 -3.35
C THR A 24 38.60 -10.64 -3.89
N GLY A 25 39.00 -10.34 -5.13
CA GLY A 25 40.17 -10.92 -5.76
C GLY A 25 40.00 -12.37 -6.21
N MET A 26 38.78 -12.94 -6.12
CA MET A 26 38.53 -14.30 -6.54
C MET A 26 38.53 -14.42 -8.06
N THR A 27 39.14 -15.47 -8.58
CA THR A 27 39.05 -15.83 -10.00
C THR A 27 37.73 -16.54 -10.31
N GLN A 28 37.32 -16.54 -11.58
CA GLN A 28 36.12 -17.27 -12.01
C GLN A 28 36.21 -18.79 -11.72
N ASP A 29 37.42 -19.35 -11.78
CA ASP A 29 37.66 -20.76 -11.49
C ASP A 29 37.52 -21.06 -9.98
N GLU A 30 38.01 -20.17 -9.11
CA GLU A 30 37.84 -20.31 -7.65
C GLU A 30 36.37 -20.25 -7.25
N VAL A 31 35.59 -19.33 -7.83
CA VAL A 31 34.13 -19.29 -7.64
C VAL A 31 33.49 -20.60 -8.11
N ALA A 32 33.86 -21.10 -9.28
CA ALA A 32 33.30 -22.35 -9.80
C ALA A 32 33.58 -23.53 -8.84
N ARG A 33 34.80 -23.61 -8.32
CA ARG A 33 35.19 -24.63 -7.33
C ARG A 33 34.41 -24.52 -6.02
N GLU A 34 34.16 -23.31 -5.53
CA GLU A 34 33.32 -23.07 -4.35
C GLU A 34 31.88 -23.53 -4.59
N MET A 35 31.29 -23.16 -5.73
CA MET A 35 29.93 -23.54 -6.08
C MET A 35 29.76 -25.06 -6.26
N VAL A 36 30.76 -25.75 -6.84
CA VAL A 36 30.78 -27.22 -6.90
C VAL A 36 30.81 -27.84 -5.51
N ARG A 37 31.58 -27.27 -4.57
CA ARG A 37 31.60 -27.75 -3.18
C ARG A 37 30.25 -27.60 -2.48
N ARG A 38 29.46 -26.61 -2.90
CA ARG A 38 28.09 -26.34 -2.43
C ARG A 38 27.03 -27.17 -3.16
N GLY A 39 27.43 -28.04 -4.07
CA GLY A 39 26.54 -28.98 -4.76
C GLY A 39 25.97 -28.47 -6.09
N HIS A 40 26.48 -27.35 -6.62
CA HIS A 40 26.06 -26.82 -7.91
C HIS A 40 26.95 -27.31 -9.06
N ASP A 41 26.36 -27.55 -10.22
CA ASP A 41 27.10 -27.89 -11.43
C ASP A 41 27.70 -26.62 -12.08
N PHE A 42 28.80 -26.13 -11.50
CA PHE A 42 29.48 -24.91 -11.92
C PHE A 42 30.86 -25.22 -12.50
N HIS A 43 31.13 -24.58 -13.64
CA HIS A 43 32.44 -24.54 -14.27
C HIS A 43 32.82 -23.08 -14.51
N GLN A 44 34.10 -22.81 -14.76
CA GLN A 44 34.57 -21.46 -15.09
C GLN A 44 33.73 -20.82 -16.22
N GLN A 45 33.34 -21.61 -17.23
CA GLN A 45 32.48 -21.14 -18.32
C GLN A 45 31.05 -20.76 -17.86
N THR A 46 30.52 -21.42 -16.83
CA THR A 46 29.23 -21.08 -16.22
C THR A 46 29.31 -19.70 -15.56
N VAL A 47 30.39 -19.44 -14.82
CA VAL A 47 30.64 -18.13 -14.20
C VAL A 47 30.80 -17.05 -15.27
N TRP A 48 31.57 -17.31 -16.32
CA TRP A 48 31.69 -16.38 -17.45
C TRP A 48 30.34 -16.08 -18.12
N LYS A 49 29.51 -17.10 -18.36
CA LYS A 49 28.17 -16.91 -18.96
C LYS A 49 27.27 -16.08 -18.05
N LEU A 50 27.32 -16.32 -16.74
CA LEU A 50 26.60 -15.53 -15.74
C LEU A 50 27.05 -14.06 -15.78
N GLU A 51 28.35 -13.78 -15.69
CA GLU A 51 28.87 -12.41 -15.68
C GLU A 51 28.55 -11.61 -16.95
N ASN A 52 28.37 -12.31 -18.07
CA ASN A 52 27.99 -11.71 -19.35
C ASN A 52 26.48 -11.71 -19.58
N SER A 53 25.66 -11.98 -18.56
CA SER A 53 24.19 -12.07 -18.64
C SER A 53 23.68 -13.04 -19.71
N ARG A 54 24.47 -14.08 -20.03
CA ARG A 54 24.14 -15.14 -21.01
C ARG A 54 23.50 -16.36 -20.36
N ARG A 55 23.38 -16.36 -19.03
CA ARG A 55 22.75 -17.41 -18.23
C ARG A 55 22.06 -16.76 -17.02
N LYS A 56 20.83 -17.18 -16.74
CA LYS A 56 20.12 -16.83 -15.52
C LYS A 56 20.61 -17.67 -14.35
N VAL A 57 20.53 -17.11 -13.14
CA VAL A 57 20.78 -17.84 -11.90
C VAL A 57 19.48 -18.18 -11.21
N SER A 58 19.42 -19.34 -10.57
CA SER A 58 18.32 -19.64 -9.64
C SER A 58 18.52 -18.87 -8.33
N ILE A 59 17.46 -18.77 -7.51
CA ILE A 59 17.56 -18.13 -6.17
C ILE A 59 18.58 -18.87 -5.30
N GLY A 60 18.60 -20.21 -5.31
CA GLY A 60 19.56 -21.00 -4.56
C GLY A 60 21.01 -20.72 -4.99
N GLU A 61 21.26 -20.67 -6.31
CA GLU A 61 22.57 -20.30 -6.85
C GLU A 61 22.97 -18.87 -6.45
N ALA A 62 22.04 -17.92 -6.50
CA ALA A 62 22.31 -16.53 -6.16
C ALA A 62 22.72 -16.36 -4.69
N VAL A 63 22.07 -17.08 -3.77
CA VAL A 63 22.42 -17.07 -2.34
C VAL A 63 23.81 -17.65 -2.13
N ASP A 64 24.11 -18.81 -2.70
CA ASP A 64 25.43 -19.44 -2.54
C ASP A 64 26.57 -18.65 -3.19
N LEU A 65 26.30 -17.96 -4.31
CA LEU A 65 27.25 -17.03 -4.92
C LEU A 65 27.51 -15.80 -4.04
N ALA A 66 26.48 -15.27 -3.39
CA ALA A 66 26.63 -14.14 -2.47
C ALA A 66 27.45 -14.54 -1.24
N ASP A 67 27.16 -15.70 -0.65
CA ASP A 67 27.93 -16.27 0.45
C ASP A 67 29.39 -16.52 0.08
N THR A 68 29.64 -17.03 -1.14
CA THR A 68 31.00 -17.22 -1.69
C THR A 68 31.81 -15.93 -1.68
N LEU A 69 31.16 -14.81 -2.00
CA LEU A 69 31.77 -13.48 -2.04
C LEU A 69 31.74 -12.76 -0.68
N GLY A 70 31.10 -13.35 0.34
CA GLY A 70 30.97 -12.75 1.67
C GLY A 70 30.09 -11.51 1.72
N VAL A 71 29.10 -11.40 0.83
CA VAL A 71 28.15 -10.28 0.76
C VAL A 71 26.71 -10.80 0.88
N PRO A 72 25.75 -10.01 1.38
CA PRO A 72 24.36 -10.43 1.38
C PRO A 72 23.79 -10.44 -0.05
N VAL A 73 22.85 -11.34 -0.33
CA VAL A 73 22.32 -11.56 -1.70
C VAL A 73 21.64 -10.32 -2.30
N ASP A 74 21.09 -9.46 -1.46
CA ASP A 74 20.50 -8.18 -1.86
C ASP A 74 21.56 -7.20 -2.40
N ALA A 75 22.82 -7.27 -1.96
CA ALA A 75 23.92 -6.49 -2.54
C ALA A 75 24.18 -6.85 -4.01
N LEU A 76 23.85 -8.08 -4.42
CA LEU A 76 23.94 -8.51 -5.82
C LEU A 76 22.67 -8.19 -6.61
N ALA A 77 21.50 -8.22 -5.97
CA ALA A 77 20.21 -8.03 -6.64
C ALA A 77 19.76 -6.57 -6.73
N ILE A 78 20.23 -5.69 -5.83
CA ILE A 78 19.85 -4.28 -5.79
C ILE A 78 20.71 -3.49 -6.77
N SER A 79 20.05 -2.81 -7.70
CA SER A 79 20.70 -1.80 -8.51
C SER A 79 21.03 -0.61 -7.60
N SER A 80 22.32 -0.23 -7.50
CA SER A 80 22.71 1.06 -6.91
C SER A 80 22.22 2.25 -7.74
N ALA A 81 21.71 2.00 -8.96
CA ALA A 81 21.03 3.03 -9.73
C ALA A 81 19.71 3.38 -9.03
N PRO A 82 19.40 4.68 -8.87
CA PRO A 82 18.13 5.09 -8.29
C PRO A 82 16.97 4.44 -9.06
N PRO A 83 15.90 4.03 -8.36
CA PRO A 83 14.73 3.46 -9.00
C PRO A 83 14.24 4.39 -10.11
N SER A 84 13.81 3.83 -11.24
CA SER A 84 13.27 4.63 -12.31
C SER A 84 12.09 5.48 -11.81
N PRO A 85 11.84 6.67 -12.38
CA PRO A 85 10.70 7.50 -11.98
C PRO A 85 9.38 6.72 -11.96
N GLY A 86 9.16 5.81 -12.92
CA GLY A 86 7.98 4.95 -12.95
C GLY A 86 7.90 3.96 -11.78
N ALA A 87 9.02 3.43 -11.30
CA ALA A 87 9.04 2.57 -10.11
C ALA A 87 8.72 3.35 -8.83
N LEU A 88 9.22 4.59 -8.71
CA LEU A 88 8.89 5.49 -7.61
C LEU A 88 7.40 5.85 -7.60
N VAL A 89 6.83 6.20 -8.76
CA VAL A 89 5.39 6.50 -8.89
C VAL A 89 4.55 5.29 -8.49
N ARG A 90 4.94 4.07 -8.92
CA ARG A 90 4.19 2.87 -8.55
C ARG A 90 4.21 2.59 -7.05
N ARG A 91 5.39 2.71 -6.43
CA ARG A 91 5.53 2.53 -4.98
C ARG A 91 4.72 3.56 -4.21
N ALA A 92 4.89 4.84 -4.53
CA ALA A 92 4.16 5.92 -3.88
C ALA A 92 2.64 5.78 -4.09
N GLY A 93 2.20 5.32 -5.26
CA GLY A 93 0.80 5.02 -5.55
C GLY A 93 0.25 3.91 -4.66
N ALA A 94 0.98 2.79 -4.52
CA ALA A 94 0.58 1.69 -3.64
C ALA A 94 0.48 2.14 -2.17
N ASP A 95 1.49 2.85 -1.66
CA ASP A 95 1.50 3.38 -0.30
C ASP A 95 0.31 4.35 -0.07
N PHE A 96 0.03 5.22 -1.05
CA PHE A 96 -1.10 6.14 -0.98
C PHE A 96 -2.46 5.43 -0.97
N VAL A 97 -2.61 4.39 -1.80
CA VAL A 97 -3.82 3.57 -1.87
C VAL A 97 -4.11 2.85 -0.55
N GLU A 98 -3.07 2.32 0.10
CA GLU A 98 -3.21 1.71 1.43
C GLU A 98 -3.71 2.73 2.45
N GLN A 99 -3.12 3.92 2.48
CA GLN A 99 -3.56 4.99 3.39
C GLN A 99 -4.99 5.44 3.10
N LEU A 100 -5.39 5.52 1.83
CA LEU A 100 -6.75 5.85 1.44
C LEU A 100 -7.77 4.83 1.97
N ALA A 101 -7.46 3.54 1.88
CA ALA A 101 -8.33 2.48 2.41
C ALA A 101 -8.53 2.60 3.93
N ILE A 102 -7.45 2.94 4.65
CA ILE A 102 -7.50 3.19 6.10
C ILE A 102 -8.42 4.39 6.39
N VAL A 103 -8.24 5.51 5.70
CA VAL A 103 -9.05 6.73 5.91
C VAL A 103 -10.52 6.47 5.59
N GLU A 104 -10.83 5.82 4.47
CA GLU A 104 -12.22 5.45 4.12
C GLU A 104 -12.87 4.66 5.26
N GLY A 105 -12.18 3.62 5.76
CA GLY A 105 -12.67 2.79 6.86
C GLY A 105 -12.92 3.58 8.15
N GLN A 106 -12.03 4.52 8.50
CA GLN A 106 -12.21 5.37 9.67
C GLN A 106 -13.36 6.36 9.52
N VAL A 107 -13.50 6.99 8.34
CA VAL A 107 -14.59 7.94 8.07
C VAL A 107 -15.94 7.23 8.08
N VAL A 108 -16.05 6.04 7.49
CA VAL A 108 -17.29 5.24 7.51
C VAL A 108 -17.68 4.89 8.96
N LYS A 109 -16.71 4.47 9.79
CA LYS A 109 -16.96 4.19 11.21
C LYS A 109 -17.41 5.44 11.97
N ALA A 110 -16.73 6.57 11.77
CA ALA A 110 -17.07 7.83 12.40
C ALA A 110 -18.47 8.31 12.00
N PHE A 111 -18.82 8.19 10.72
CA PHE A 111 -20.15 8.55 10.23
C PHE A 111 -21.26 7.71 10.85
N ARG A 112 -21.10 6.38 10.92
CA ARG A 112 -22.07 5.49 11.62
C ARG A 112 -22.24 5.85 13.10
N ALA A 113 -21.14 6.19 13.78
CA ALA A 113 -21.19 6.64 15.17
C ALA A 113 -21.94 7.98 15.30
N GLN A 114 -21.72 8.92 14.38
CA GLN A 114 -22.43 10.19 14.33
C GLN A 114 -23.94 10.01 14.08
N GLU A 115 -24.34 9.10 13.19
CA GLU A 115 -25.77 8.78 12.94
C GLU A 115 -26.43 8.19 14.20
N THR A 116 -25.75 7.26 14.87
CA THR A 116 -26.22 6.65 16.13
C THR A 116 -26.39 7.71 17.20
N PHE A 117 -25.38 8.56 17.38
CA PHE A 117 -25.40 9.67 18.33
C PHE A 117 -26.51 10.68 18.02
N THR A 118 -26.68 11.07 16.75
CA THR A 118 -27.72 12.01 16.33
C THR A 118 -29.12 11.45 16.57
N THR A 119 -29.32 10.15 16.35
CA THR A 119 -30.58 9.46 16.67
C THR A 119 -30.87 9.49 18.16
N ALA A 120 -29.90 9.09 19.00
CA ALA A 120 -30.06 9.11 20.46
C ALA A 120 -30.31 10.52 21.00
N LEU A 121 -29.64 11.53 20.44
CA LEU A 121 -29.84 12.93 20.83
C LEU A 121 -31.24 13.44 20.46
N ARG A 122 -31.78 13.03 19.30
CA ARG A 122 -33.16 13.34 18.90
C ARG A 122 -34.20 12.67 19.79
N GLU A 123 -33.97 11.43 20.20
CA GLU A 123 -34.84 10.73 21.16
C GLU A 123 -34.82 11.40 22.54
N TYR A 124 -33.66 11.87 22.98
CA TYR A 124 -33.52 12.61 24.24
C TYR A 124 -34.16 14.01 24.17
N LEU A 125 -34.18 14.66 23.01
CA LEU A 125 -34.67 16.03 22.79
C LEU A 125 -35.72 16.11 21.65
N PRO A 126 -36.91 15.48 21.81
CA PRO A 126 -37.88 15.31 20.72
C PRO A 126 -38.55 16.62 20.25
N GLU A 127 -38.60 17.66 21.09
CA GLU A 127 -39.30 18.93 20.83
C GLU A 127 -38.46 19.97 20.04
N THR A 128 -37.26 19.61 19.56
CA THR A 128 -36.32 20.55 18.92
C THR A 128 -35.90 20.11 17.52
N PRO A 129 -36.79 20.20 16.52
CA PRO A 129 -36.51 19.76 15.15
C PRO A 129 -35.40 20.57 14.45
N ASP A 130 -35.23 21.85 14.80
CA ASP A 130 -34.24 22.74 14.18
C ASP A 130 -32.99 22.96 15.03
N TYR A 131 -32.85 22.23 16.14
CA TYR A 131 -31.62 22.26 16.94
C TYR A 131 -31.21 23.69 17.42
N ALA A 132 -32.15 24.64 17.41
CA ALA A 132 -32.02 26.01 17.88
C ALA A 132 -32.73 26.08 19.24
N PHE A 133 -31.95 26.24 20.31
CA PHE A 133 -32.46 26.17 21.67
C PHE A 133 -32.99 27.54 22.13
N ASP A 134 -34.27 27.63 22.50
CA ASP A 134 -34.71 28.67 23.43
C ASP A 134 -34.64 28.11 24.86
N ALA A 135 -33.81 28.74 25.68
CA ALA A 135 -33.11 28.10 26.79
C ALA A 135 -33.93 27.93 28.08
N GLY A 136 -35.24 27.73 27.95
CA GLY A 136 -36.19 27.76 29.07
C GLY A 136 -36.19 26.52 29.96
N GLY A 137 -35.89 25.32 29.43
CA GLY A 137 -36.09 24.05 30.13
C GLY A 137 -34.85 23.34 30.68
N LEU A 138 -33.64 23.74 30.29
CA LEU A 138 -32.39 23.10 30.73
C LEU A 138 -31.72 23.88 31.86
N SER A 139 -31.05 23.18 32.77
CA SER A 139 -30.20 23.84 33.76
C SER A 139 -29.03 24.59 33.10
N PRO A 140 -28.50 25.65 33.72
CA PRO A 140 -27.34 26.39 33.19
C PRO A 140 -26.11 25.51 32.90
N ASP A 141 -25.93 24.41 33.65
CA ASP A 141 -24.78 23.52 33.53
C ASP A 141 -24.93 22.51 32.36
N GLU A 142 -26.16 22.20 31.94
CA GLU A 142 -26.44 21.28 30.84
C GLU A 142 -26.35 21.96 29.46
N LYS A 143 -26.59 23.28 29.40
CA LYS A 143 -26.63 24.05 28.14
C LYS A 143 -25.34 23.97 27.32
N PRO A 144 -24.13 24.14 27.89
CA PRO A 144 -22.88 24.06 27.11
C PRO A 144 -22.63 22.65 26.56
N ILE A 145 -22.97 21.62 27.35
CA ILE A 145 -22.80 20.21 26.98
C ILE A 145 -23.70 19.86 25.79
N ILE A 146 -24.98 20.23 25.88
CA ILE A 146 -25.94 20.01 24.79
C ILE A 146 -25.53 20.81 23.56
N ASN A 147 -25.14 22.08 23.68
CA ASN A 147 -24.68 22.85 22.52
C ASN A 147 -23.46 22.22 21.82
N ALA A 148 -22.48 21.69 22.57
CA ALA A 148 -21.34 20.98 21.99
C ALA A 148 -21.78 19.70 21.26
N PHE A 149 -22.66 18.92 21.87
CA PHE A 149 -23.25 17.72 21.25
C PHE A 149 -23.98 18.02 19.94
N MET A 150 -24.69 19.13 19.88
CA MET A 150 -25.44 19.56 18.71
C MET A 150 -24.51 20.02 17.56
N GLN A 151 -23.35 20.61 17.89
CA GLN A 151 -22.33 20.91 16.89
C GLN A 151 -21.72 19.63 16.29
N PHE A 152 -21.49 18.60 17.10
CA PHE A 152 -21.05 17.30 16.60
C PHE A 152 -22.11 16.62 15.73
N ALA A 153 -23.40 16.70 16.10
CA ALA A 153 -24.49 16.18 15.29
C ALA A 153 -24.59 16.86 13.92
N ARG A 154 -24.26 18.16 13.84
CA ARG A 154 -24.25 18.98 12.60
C ARG A 154 -22.92 18.96 11.85
N PHE A 155 -21.98 18.11 12.21
CA PHE A 155 -20.67 18.09 11.57
C PHE A 155 -20.74 17.48 10.16
N GLU A 156 -20.80 18.32 9.13
CA GLU A 156 -21.03 17.92 7.73
C GLU A 156 -19.79 17.36 7.00
N ALA A 157 -18.59 17.48 7.57
CA ALA A 157 -17.38 17.07 6.85
C ALA A 157 -17.33 15.55 6.54
N LEU A 158 -17.92 14.72 7.42
CA LEU A 158 -17.99 13.27 7.21
C LEU A 158 -18.91 12.89 6.02
N PRO A 159 -20.18 13.33 5.96
CA PRO A 159 -21.03 13.06 4.80
C PRO A 159 -20.51 13.71 3.51
N GLU A 160 -19.91 14.90 3.57
CA GLU A 160 -19.29 15.54 2.41
C GLU A 160 -18.11 14.73 1.87
N TYR A 161 -17.22 14.25 2.74
CA TYR A 161 -16.13 13.36 2.36
C TYR A 161 -16.65 12.10 1.68
N LEU A 162 -17.64 11.42 2.27
CA LEU A 162 -18.21 10.19 1.69
C LEU A 162 -18.86 10.44 0.33
N ARG A 163 -19.48 11.61 0.12
CA ARG A 163 -20.06 12.02 -1.16
C ARG A 163 -18.98 12.25 -2.21
N ALA A 164 -17.93 13.01 -1.88
CA ALA A 164 -16.80 13.26 -2.77
C ALA A 164 -16.08 11.94 -3.12
N TRP A 165 -15.85 11.09 -2.13
CA TRP A 165 -15.25 9.77 -2.30
C TRP A 165 -16.09 8.88 -3.24
N ARG A 166 -17.41 8.85 -3.05
CA ARG A 166 -18.31 8.09 -3.94
C ARG A 166 -18.26 8.59 -5.38
N HIS A 167 -18.18 9.91 -5.59
CA HIS A 167 -18.08 10.49 -6.92
C HIS A 167 -16.75 10.12 -7.60
N LEU A 168 -15.65 10.23 -6.86
CA LEU A 168 -14.31 9.81 -7.31
C LEU A 168 -14.30 8.33 -7.71
N MET A 169 -14.89 7.46 -6.89
CA MET A 169 -14.94 6.01 -7.16
C MET A 169 -15.95 5.60 -8.24
N ALA A 170 -16.86 6.48 -8.64
CA ALA A 170 -17.79 6.25 -9.73
C ALA A 170 -17.15 6.47 -11.12
N ASP A 171 -15.99 7.15 -11.16
CA ASP A 171 -15.20 7.30 -12.38
C ASP A 171 -14.50 5.97 -12.75
N PRO A 172 -14.81 5.37 -13.91
CA PRO A 172 -14.23 4.08 -14.31
C PRO A 172 -12.71 4.10 -14.46
N ASP A 173 -12.14 5.24 -14.86
CA ASP A 173 -10.70 5.36 -15.05
C ASP A 173 -9.97 5.44 -13.71
N THR A 174 -10.51 6.20 -12.76
CA THR A 174 -10.05 6.19 -11.36
C THR A 174 -10.13 4.78 -10.76
N HIS A 175 -11.26 4.08 -10.96
CA HIS A 175 -11.43 2.72 -10.45
C HIS A 175 -10.38 1.75 -11.02
N ARG A 176 -10.14 1.81 -12.34
CA ARG A 176 -9.12 0.98 -13.01
C ARG A 176 -7.71 1.31 -12.52
N ALA A 177 -7.40 2.58 -12.31
CA ALA A 177 -6.10 3.02 -11.80
C ALA A 177 -5.85 2.49 -10.38
N LEU A 178 -6.83 2.61 -9.48
CA LEU A 178 -6.72 2.12 -8.10
C LEU A 178 -6.58 0.59 -8.03
N GLN A 179 -7.32 -0.15 -8.86
CA GLN A 179 -7.17 -1.61 -8.97
C GLN A 179 -5.75 -2.01 -9.44
N ALA A 180 -5.16 -1.27 -10.37
CA ALA A 180 -3.80 -1.53 -10.82
C ALA A 180 -2.74 -1.34 -9.70
N PHE A 181 -3.10 -0.60 -8.64
CA PHE A 181 -2.29 -0.42 -7.44
C PHE A 181 -2.70 -1.34 -6.27
N GLY A 182 -3.58 -2.31 -6.51
CA GLY A 182 -3.98 -3.29 -5.49
C GLY A 182 -5.05 -2.81 -4.52
N PHE A 183 -5.80 -1.76 -4.86
CA PHE A 183 -6.96 -1.36 -4.06
C PHE A 183 -8.08 -2.40 -4.18
N GLU A 184 -8.32 -3.16 -3.11
CA GLU A 184 -9.52 -3.97 -2.95
C GLU A 184 -10.50 -3.22 -2.05
N ARG A 185 -11.65 -2.85 -2.61
CA ARG A 185 -12.71 -2.23 -1.82
C ARG A 185 -13.15 -3.25 -0.76
N THR A 186 -13.04 -2.92 0.52
CA THR A 186 -13.73 -3.68 1.56
C THR A 186 -15.21 -3.60 1.25
N ASN A 187 -15.77 -4.71 0.77
CA ASN A 187 -17.18 -4.87 0.43
C ASN A 187 -18.02 -4.88 1.71
N GLU A 188 -18.06 -3.76 2.42
CA GLU A 188 -19.07 -3.45 3.42
C GLU A 188 -19.88 -2.25 2.92
N ALA A 189 -20.52 -2.40 1.76
CA ALA A 189 -21.68 -1.57 1.49
C ALA A 189 -22.71 -1.87 2.60
N PRO A 190 -23.27 -0.86 3.29
CA PRO A 190 -24.36 -1.09 4.21
C PRO A 190 -25.50 -1.69 3.41
N SER A 191 -25.89 -2.92 3.76
CA SER A 191 -27.12 -3.54 3.29
C SER A 191 -28.23 -2.57 3.67
N SER A 192 -28.84 -1.95 2.67
CA SER A 192 -30.08 -1.20 2.85
C SER A 192 -31.17 -2.21 3.20
N THR A 193 -31.24 -2.61 4.46
CA THR A 193 -32.42 -3.28 5.00
C THR A 193 -33.47 -2.20 5.19
N SER A 194 -34.20 -1.90 4.11
CA SER A 194 -35.47 -1.21 4.21
C SER A 194 -36.36 -1.99 5.17
N PRO A 195 -36.98 -1.35 6.18
CA PRO A 195 -38.01 -2.03 6.94
C PRO A 195 -39.20 -2.25 6.00
N SER A 196 -39.46 -3.51 5.67
CA SER A 196 -40.73 -3.93 5.07
C SER A 196 -41.84 -3.56 6.02
N THR A 197 -42.57 -2.51 5.70
CA THR A 197 -43.89 -2.25 6.26
C THR A 197 -44.83 -3.26 5.62
N GLU A 198 -45.12 -4.37 6.32
CA GLU A 198 -46.17 -5.31 5.95
C GLU A 198 -47.26 -5.29 7.02
N LYS A 199 -48.41 -4.75 6.58
CA LYS A 199 -49.82 -4.90 7.00
C LYS A 199 -50.18 -5.12 8.47
#